data_AF-A0A6P1DK78-F1
#
_entry.id   AF-A0A6P1DK78-F1
#
_cell.length_a   1.000
_cell.length_b   1.000
_cell.length_c   1.000
_cell.angle_alpha   90.00
_cell.angle_beta   90.00
_cell.angle_gamma   90.00
#
_symmetry.space_group_name_H-M   'P 1'
#
loop_
_entity.id
_entity.type
_entity.pdbx_description
1 polymer ?
#
loop_
_entity_poly.entity_id
_entity_poly.type
_entity_poly.pdbx_seq_one_letter_code
_entity_poly.pdbx_strand_id
1 'polypeptide(L)'
;MALPINIDELLHGNTVEWDRIELKKGWNPEDVIHSLCAYANDINNWDGGYVIIGVEEENGKAKLPPIGLQVQELDAIQKKLIELAYKLSPVYVPVFQPYLMNERYILVVFAPAGDNRPYKAPISLSEKRTERAMYIKRGSKTVKVKDGSDDERRLIELTARIPFDDRINQTATLDNLNLRLIQNYLKEVMSSLYEESTKIPFAELCRHLMIAKGSDELLRPTNAGLLLFNEHPEKYFSGATVDLLIHKNEVGKDYIEKIFTGSIIQQIRDVLQYFKSTIVEELVVKSAKQAESIRFFNYPFQAIEEAVVNAVYHKSYERENPVEIQIHKDKIEILSFPGPMPPINQAMLKKQRVVARDYRNRKIGGFLKELKLTEGRGTGLPIIHKSLEENGSPPPIFETDENNAYFLCVLPVHPLTNSILGSQDDLRRDEDISLKIKALKDINPYLSLSVSELGDKDREAIRDRIKDTIKKVLNYCTEPKSNDEIFEKIELYKNTKNHNHHIKPLLEIGWLKQTIPNKPRSKNQKYYTTDLGEKLLAIISTDSNSGIKRIPVASSNIASVGYDAVKMILEIEFHHGAVYQYVDVPQKVYEELMNSAAKGSYFMNEIKKKYNYTKTK
;
A
#
# COMPACT_ATOMS: atom_id res chain seq x y z
N MET A 1 1.71 7.89 35.13
CA MET A 1 1.04 8.12 33.83
C MET A 1 0.62 6.80 33.25
N ALA A 2 -0.47 6.79 32.50
CA ALA A 2 -0.94 5.61 31.79
C ALA A 2 0.12 5.01 30.84
N LEU A 3 0.02 3.70 30.62
CA LEU A 3 0.81 2.96 29.65
C LEU A 3 0.17 3.11 28.26
N PRO A 4 0.96 3.06 27.17
CA PRO A 4 0.46 3.25 25.81
C PRO A 4 -0.38 2.08 25.27
N ILE A 5 -0.77 1.13 26.12
CA ILE A 5 -1.48 -0.11 25.80
C ILE A 5 -2.83 -0.17 26.53
N ASN A 6 -3.78 -0.96 26.01
CA ASN A 6 -5.01 -1.30 26.70
C ASN A 6 -4.75 -2.36 27.79
N ILE A 7 -5.00 -2.01 29.06
CA ILE A 7 -4.76 -2.89 30.20
C ILE A 7 -5.76 -4.05 30.27
N ASP A 8 -7.01 -3.83 29.86
CA ASP A 8 -8.00 -4.90 29.82
C ASP A 8 -7.60 -5.96 28.79
N GLU A 9 -7.19 -5.56 27.58
CA GLU A 9 -6.71 -6.51 26.57
C GLU A 9 -5.40 -7.20 26.96
N LEU A 10 -4.51 -6.49 27.65
CA LEU A 10 -3.27 -7.04 28.20
C LEU A 10 -3.56 -8.18 29.18
N LEU A 11 -4.51 -8.00 30.11
CA LEU A 11 -4.88 -9.02 31.10
C LEU A 11 -5.53 -10.27 30.48
N HIS A 12 -6.23 -10.11 29.36
CA HIS A 12 -6.78 -11.23 28.59
C HIS A 12 -5.72 -11.92 27.71
N GLY A 13 -4.50 -11.39 27.63
CA GLY A 13 -3.39 -11.93 26.83
C GLY A 13 -3.61 -11.84 25.32
N ASN A 14 -4.38 -10.84 24.89
CA ASN A 14 -4.69 -10.62 23.48
C ASN A 14 -3.63 -9.76 22.78
N THR A 15 -2.98 -8.86 23.51
CA THR A 15 -2.12 -7.82 22.93
C THR A 15 -0.64 -8.20 22.86
N VAL A 16 -0.17 -9.09 23.75
CA VAL A 16 1.23 -9.54 23.79
C VAL A 16 1.31 -11.06 24.01
N GLU A 17 2.50 -11.62 23.83
CA GLU A 17 2.78 -13.03 24.12
C GLU A 17 2.63 -13.31 25.62
N TRP A 18 2.04 -14.45 25.98
CA TRP A 18 1.86 -14.85 27.40
C TRP A 18 3.17 -14.88 28.18
N ASP A 19 4.28 -15.24 27.53
CA ASP A 19 5.62 -15.23 28.15
C ASP A 19 6.08 -13.82 28.58
N ARG A 20 5.48 -12.76 28.01
CA ARG A 20 5.72 -11.35 28.35
C ARG A 20 4.80 -10.85 29.47
N ILE A 21 3.88 -11.65 29.99
CA ILE A 21 3.00 -11.27 31.10
C ILE A 21 3.35 -12.13 32.30
N GLU A 22 3.64 -11.49 33.42
CA GLU A 22 3.85 -12.14 34.70
C GLU A 22 2.84 -11.64 35.72
N LEU A 23 1.96 -12.54 36.15
CA LEU A 23 0.91 -12.24 37.10
C LEU A 23 1.37 -12.57 38.51
N LYS A 24 1.23 -11.62 39.44
CA LYS A 24 1.57 -11.82 40.85
C LYS A 24 0.36 -11.50 41.72
N LYS A 25 -0.08 -12.51 42.47
CA LYS A 25 -1.18 -12.41 43.45
C LYS A 25 -0.98 -11.28 44.46
N GLY A 26 0.26 -11.04 44.87
CA GLY A 26 0.63 -9.97 45.81
C GLY A 26 2.05 -9.49 45.59
N TRP A 27 2.52 -8.61 46.48
CA TRP A 27 3.84 -8.01 46.40
C TRP A 27 4.93 -8.93 46.97
N ASN A 28 5.92 -9.29 46.15
CA ASN A 28 7.17 -9.91 46.59
C ASN A 28 8.35 -9.17 45.93
N PRO A 29 9.16 -8.41 46.68
CA PRO A 29 10.23 -7.59 46.10
C PRO A 29 11.37 -8.41 45.47
N GLU A 30 11.69 -9.60 46.00
CA GLU A 30 12.77 -10.44 45.48
C GLU A 30 12.37 -11.08 44.14
N ASP A 31 11.14 -11.60 44.06
CA ASP A 31 10.62 -12.14 42.79
C ASP A 31 10.50 -11.04 41.73
N VAL A 32 10.03 -9.85 42.13
CA VAL A 32 9.86 -8.72 41.20
C VAL A 32 11.19 -8.26 40.64
N ILE A 33 12.24 -8.07 41.47
CA ILE A 33 13.55 -7.64 40.95
C ILE A 33 14.19 -8.68 40.03
N HIS A 34 13.99 -9.98 40.28
CA HIS A 34 14.46 -11.05 39.39
C HIS A 34 13.72 -11.01 38.05
N SER A 35 12.40 -10.82 38.06
CA SER A 35 11.61 -10.71 36.84
C SER A 35 11.90 -9.42 36.05
N LEU A 36 12.13 -8.29 36.73
CA LEU A 36 12.62 -7.06 36.09
C LEU A 36 13.96 -7.29 35.39
N CYS A 37 14.90 -7.96 36.06
CA CYS A 37 16.19 -8.33 35.47
C CYS A 37 16.03 -9.23 34.23
N ALA A 38 15.12 -10.21 34.31
CA ALA A 38 14.82 -11.12 33.21
C ALA A 38 14.23 -10.41 31.99
N TYR A 39 13.27 -9.51 32.20
CA TYR A 39 12.68 -8.71 31.13
C TYR A 39 13.61 -7.63 30.59
N ALA A 40 14.49 -7.05 31.41
CA ALA A 40 15.52 -6.14 30.93
C ALA A 40 16.54 -6.85 30.02
N ASN A 41 16.89 -8.11 30.35
CA ASN A 41 17.78 -8.95 29.56
C ASN A 41 17.17 -9.48 28.27
N ASP A 42 15.84 -9.72 28.25
CA ASP A 42 15.02 -10.04 27.08
C ASP A 42 15.75 -10.90 26.03
N ILE A 43 16.09 -12.13 26.43
CA ILE A 43 16.87 -13.08 25.63
C ILE A 43 16.20 -13.48 24.30
N ASN A 44 14.88 -13.30 24.22
CA ASN A 44 14.08 -13.58 23.02
C ASN A 44 13.88 -12.35 22.13
N ASN A 45 14.36 -11.17 22.54
CA ASN A 45 14.26 -9.91 21.81
C ASN A 45 12.79 -9.49 21.51
N TRP A 46 11.90 -9.64 22.49
CA TRP A 46 10.47 -9.31 22.38
C TRP A 46 10.10 -7.96 22.97
N ASP A 47 11.08 -7.12 23.28
CA ASP A 47 10.85 -5.82 23.92
C ASP A 47 10.37 -5.92 25.38
N GLY A 48 10.94 -6.87 26.12
CA GLY A 48 10.69 -7.05 27.55
C GLY A 48 9.28 -7.57 27.87
N GLY A 49 8.68 -7.12 28.98
CA GLY A 49 7.39 -7.62 29.43
C GLY A 49 6.75 -6.83 30.57
N TYR A 50 5.67 -7.37 31.11
CA TYR A 50 4.78 -6.75 32.10
C TYR A 50 4.72 -7.62 33.34
N VAL A 51 4.97 -7.02 34.50
CA VAL A 51 4.72 -7.63 35.81
C VAL A 51 3.47 -6.96 36.40
N ILE A 52 2.40 -7.73 36.58
CA ILE A 52 1.12 -7.23 37.05
C ILE A 52 0.88 -7.74 38.47
N ILE A 53 0.85 -6.84 39.43
CA ILE A 53 0.75 -7.12 40.85
C ILE A 53 -0.69 -6.88 41.33
N GLY A 54 -1.23 -7.81 42.10
CA GLY A 54 -2.63 -7.82 42.56
C GLY A 54 -3.55 -8.73 41.73
N VAL A 55 -2.98 -9.56 40.85
CA VAL A 55 -3.71 -10.47 39.95
C VAL A 55 -3.23 -11.90 40.14
N GLU A 56 -4.16 -12.82 40.44
CA GLU A 56 -3.85 -14.25 40.56
C GLU A 56 -3.83 -14.90 39.17
N GLU A 57 -2.89 -15.81 38.96
CA GLU A 57 -2.80 -16.64 37.76
C GLU A 57 -3.63 -17.92 37.94
N GLU A 58 -4.49 -18.24 36.98
CA GLU A 58 -5.22 -19.50 36.89
C GLU A 58 -5.02 -20.09 35.49
N ASN A 59 -4.33 -21.24 35.40
CA ASN A 59 -4.00 -21.93 34.14
C ASN A 59 -3.30 -21.02 33.10
N GLY A 60 -2.36 -20.18 33.55
CA GLY A 60 -1.63 -19.26 32.66
C GLY A 60 -2.41 -18.02 32.25
N LYS A 61 -3.60 -17.78 32.81
CA LYS A 61 -4.43 -16.60 32.53
C LYS A 61 -4.71 -15.79 33.80
N ALA A 62 -5.02 -14.51 33.62
CA ALA A 62 -5.49 -13.67 34.72
C ALA A 62 -6.84 -14.16 35.24
N LYS A 63 -6.91 -14.41 36.54
CA LYS A 63 -8.17 -14.64 37.24
C LYS A 63 -8.83 -13.30 37.53
N LEU A 64 -10.00 -13.09 36.93
CA LEU A 64 -10.81 -11.88 37.08
C LEU A 64 -12.09 -12.17 37.89
N PRO A 65 -12.57 -11.22 38.72
CA PRO A 65 -11.96 -9.92 39.02
C PRO A 65 -10.63 -10.09 39.78
N PRO A 66 -9.69 -9.14 39.63
CA PRO A 66 -8.39 -9.24 40.28
C PRO A 66 -8.54 -9.32 41.79
N ILE A 67 -7.53 -9.82 42.51
CA ILE A 67 -7.57 -9.82 43.99
C ILE A 67 -7.49 -8.39 44.50
N GLY A 68 -6.64 -7.58 43.87
CA GLY A 68 -6.41 -6.19 44.17
C GLY A 68 -5.33 -5.97 45.24
N LEU A 69 -4.83 -4.75 45.27
CA LEU A 69 -3.94 -4.19 46.28
C LEU A 69 -4.71 -3.18 47.13
N GLN A 70 -4.31 -3.02 48.39
CA GLN A 70 -4.89 -1.98 49.23
C GLN A 70 -4.29 -0.62 48.83
N VAL A 71 -5.10 0.44 48.91
CA VAL A 71 -4.68 1.80 48.52
C VAL A 71 -3.43 2.25 49.31
N GLN A 72 -3.37 1.88 50.59
CA GLN A 72 -2.27 2.23 51.49
C GLN A 72 -0.95 1.55 51.09
N GLU A 73 -1.00 0.42 50.38
CA GLU A 73 0.19 -0.33 49.97
C GLU A 73 0.80 0.22 48.67
N LEU A 74 0.02 0.92 47.84
CA LEU A 74 0.46 1.36 46.51
C LEU A 74 1.67 2.31 46.55
N ASP A 75 1.67 3.30 47.44
CA ASP A 75 2.80 4.25 47.58
C ASP A 75 4.06 3.53 48.09
N ALA A 76 3.90 2.63 49.07
CA ALA A 76 5.00 1.85 49.62
C ALA A 76 5.64 0.92 48.57
N ILE A 77 4.81 0.24 47.76
CA ILE A 77 5.28 -0.62 46.68
C ILE A 77 6.02 0.19 45.60
N GLN A 78 5.47 1.34 45.18
CA GLN A 78 6.10 2.20 44.17
C GLN A 78 7.47 2.74 44.63
N LYS A 79 7.57 3.21 45.87
CA LYS A 79 8.86 3.61 46.47
C LYS A 79 9.85 2.44 46.49
N LYS A 80 9.39 1.24 46.84
CA LYS A 80 10.23 0.04 46.85
C LYS A 80 10.67 -0.37 45.44
N LEU A 81 9.82 -0.24 44.42
CA LEU A 81 10.18 -0.50 43.03
C LEU A 81 11.33 0.39 42.56
N ILE A 82 11.31 1.68 42.91
CA ILE A 82 12.41 2.61 42.61
C ILE A 82 13.70 2.14 43.30
N GLU A 83 13.65 1.77 44.59
CA GLU A 83 14.81 1.21 45.30
C GLU A 83 15.37 -0.04 44.61
N LEU A 84 14.49 -0.97 44.19
CA LEU A 84 14.87 -2.20 43.49
C LEU A 84 15.48 -1.91 42.11
N ALA A 85 14.98 -0.92 41.38
CA ALA A 85 15.50 -0.48 40.10
C ALA A 85 16.98 -0.03 40.19
N TYR A 86 17.33 0.74 41.22
CA TYR A 86 18.73 1.13 41.50
C TYR A 86 19.59 -0.02 42.00
N LYS A 87 19.00 -1.12 42.48
CA LYS A 87 19.72 -2.34 42.84
C LYS A 87 20.06 -3.21 41.64
N LEU A 88 19.58 -2.92 40.42
CA LEU A 88 20.03 -3.58 39.18
C LEU A 88 21.36 -2.99 38.70
N SER A 89 22.14 -3.79 37.97
CA SER A 89 23.44 -3.36 37.41
C SER A 89 23.54 -3.84 35.97
N PRO A 90 23.61 -2.93 34.98
CA PRO A 90 23.47 -1.47 35.10
C PRO A 90 22.12 -1.04 35.69
N VAL A 91 22.01 0.23 36.12
CA VAL A 91 20.74 0.78 36.64
C VAL A 91 19.67 0.65 35.58
N TYR A 92 18.49 0.18 35.98
CA TYR A 92 17.37 -0.07 35.10
C TYR A 92 16.08 0.38 35.76
N VAL A 93 15.39 1.34 35.13
CA VAL A 93 14.16 1.93 35.67
C VAL A 93 12.97 1.48 34.83
N PRO A 94 12.04 0.67 35.37
CA PRO A 94 10.82 0.30 34.68
C PRO A 94 9.78 1.43 34.73
N VAL A 95 8.77 1.36 33.87
CA VAL A 95 7.59 2.22 33.93
C VAL A 95 6.51 1.50 34.72
N PHE A 96 5.90 2.13 35.72
CA PHE A 96 4.84 1.51 36.50
C PHE A 96 3.69 2.48 36.77
N GLN A 97 2.48 1.94 36.81
CA GLN A 97 1.27 2.73 37.02
C GLN A 97 0.19 1.90 37.74
N PRO A 98 -0.46 2.45 38.78
CA PRO A 98 -1.64 1.84 39.36
C PRO A 98 -2.87 2.03 38.45
N TYR A 99 -3.69 0.99 38.35
CA TYR A 99 -4.97 0.99 37.64
C TYR A 99 -6.08 0.53 38.57
N LEU A 100 -7.27 1.13 38.43
CA LEU A 100 -8.48 0.70 39.12
C LEU A 100 -9.31 -0.17 38.16
N MET A 101 -9.48 -1.44 38.51
CA MET A 101 -10.21 -2.42 37.68
C MET A 101 -11.16 -3.23 38.56
N ASN A 102 -12.43 -3.32 38.17
CA ASN A 102 -13.48 -3.96 38.99
C ASN A 102 -13.45 -3.49 40.46
N GLU A 103 -13.31 -2.18 40.69
CA GLU A 103 -13.21 -1.53 42.02
C GLU A 103 -11.99 -1.96 42.85
N ARG A 104 -10.99 -2.59 42.22
CA ARG A 104 -9.78 -3.08 42.88
C ARG A 104 -8.54 -2.52 42.21
N TYR A 105 -7.58 -2.09 43.02
CA TYR A 105 -6.33 -1.54 42.49
C TYR A 105 -5.38 -2.66 42.07
N ILE A 106 -4.78 -2.53 40.90
CA ILE A 106 -3.65 -3.36 40.46
C ILE A 106 -2.47 -2.45 40.13
N LEU A 107 -1.25 -2.96 40.24
CA LEU A 107 -0.06 -2.24 39.82
C LEU A 107 0.55 -2.94 38.61
N VAL A 108 0.58 -2.24 37.47
CA VAL A 108 1.20 -2.75 36.24
C VAL A 108 2.59 -2.14 36.14
N VAL A 109 3.61 -3.00 36.05
CA VAL A 109 5.01 -2.63 35.87
C VAL A 109 5.45 -3.10 34.49
N PHE A 110 5.61 -2.16 33.56
CA PHE A 110 6.21 -2.41 32.26
C PHE A 110 7.73 -2.34 32.36
N ALA A 111 8.36 -3.47 32.07
CA ALA A 111 9.80 -3.66 32.03
C ALA A 111 10.25 -3.84 30.57
N PRO A 112 10.54 -2.75 29.83
CA PRO A 112 11.02 -2.83 28.45
C PRO A 112 12.38 -3.51 28.36
N ALA A 113 12.72 -3.98 27.16
CA ALA A 113 14.06 -4.39 26.81
C ALA A 113 15.08 -3.31 27.20
N GLY A 114 16.09 -3.66 28.00
CA GLY A 114 17.14 -2.72 28.34
C GLY A 114 18.18 -2.59 27.22
N ASP A 115 18.80 -1.40 27.12
CA ASP A 115 19.83 -1.10 26.11
C ASP A 115 21.24 -1.51 26.57
N ASN A 116 21.50 -1.53 27.88
CA ASN A 116 22.80 -1.84 28.49
C ASN A 116 22.88 -3.30 29.00
N ARG A 117 22.42 -4.26 28.19
CA ARG A 117 22.51 -5.69 28.55
C ARG A 117 24.00 -6.08 28.74
N PRO A 118 24.32 -7.09 29.57
CA PRO A 118 23.41 -7.84 30.41
C PRO A 118 23.21 -7.15 31.76
N TYR A 119 21.99 -7.19 32.25
CA TYR A 119 21.60 -6.75 33.59
C TYR A 119 21.79 -7.88 34.60
N LYS A 120 22.27 -7.51 35.79
CA LYS A 120 22.42 -8.40 36.95
C LYS A 120 21.60 -7.88 38.11
N ALA A 121 20.88 -8.78 38.77
CA ALA A 121 20.16 -8.53 40.02
C ALA A 121 20.87 -9.21 41.20
N PRO A 122 20.73 -8.69 42.43
CA PRO A 122 21.14 -9.43 43.62
C PRO A 122 20.40 -10.77 43.72
N ILE A 123 21.12 -11.84 44.06
CA ILE A 123 20.51 -13.17 44.21
C ILE A 123 19.52 -13.20 45.37
N SER A 124 19.78 -12.41 46.41
CA SER A 124 18.85 -12.19 47.51
C SER A 124 18.87 -10.73 47.96
N LEU A 125 17.76 -10.25 48.50
CA LEU A 125 17.68 -8.91 49.11
C LEU A 125 18.24 -8.85 50.54
N SER A 126 18.74 -9.97 51.07
CA SER A 126 19.43 -10.03 52.36
C SER A 126 20.76 -9.27 52.33
N GLU A 127 21.00 -8.41 53.33
CA GLU A 127 22.24 -7.63 53.47
C GLU A 127 23.51 -8.48 53.56
N LYS A 128 23.37 -9.77 53.94
CA LYS A 128 24.51 -10.71 54.08
C LYS A 128 24.99 -11.30 52.76
N ARG A 129 24.20 -11.20 51.68
CA ARG A 129 24.53 -11.78 50.36
C ARG A 129 24.69 -10.67 49.32
N THR A 130 25.93 -10.47 48.87
CA THR A 130 26.28 -9.45 47.87
C THR A 130 26.36 -10.00 46.44
N GLU A 131 26.20 -11.33 46.28
CA GLU A 131 26.27 -11.99 44.99
C GLU A 131 25.14 -11.55 44.05
N ARG A 132 25.47 -11.45 42.77
CA ARG A 132 24.56 -10.98 41.72
C ARG A 132 24.54 -11.96 40.57
N ALA A 133 23.40 -12.08 39.90
CA ALA A 133 23.24 -12.99 38.77
C ALA A 133 22.41 -12.36 37.65
N MET A 134 22.61 -12.88 36.44
CA MET A 134 21.73 -12.60 35.31
C MET A 134 20.49 -13.50 35.43
N TYR A 135 19.34 -12.96 35.07
CA TYR A 135 18.09 -13.69 34.99
C TYR A 135 17.52 -13.58 33.58
N ILE A 136 16.78 -14.60 33.13
CA ILE A 136 16.09 -14.65 31.83
C ILE A 136 14.73 -15.32 31.97
N LYS A 137 13.84 -15.07 31.02
CA LYS A 137 12.57 -15.78 30.90
C LYS A 137 12.74 -17.05 30.06
N ARG A 138 12.22 -18.17 30.58
CA ARG A 138 12.05 -19.44 29.87
C ARG A 138 10.59 -19.84 29.98
N GLY A 139 9.81 -19.57 28.93
CA GLY A 139 8.36 -19.57 29.03
C GLY A 139 7.90 -18.53 30.07
N SER A 140 6.95 -18.91 30.94
CA SER A 140 6.49 -18.06 32.05
C SER A 140 7.44 -17.99 33.25
N LYS A 141 8.52 -18.80 33.30
CA LYS A 141 9.42 -18.85 34.46
C LYS A 141 10.62 -17.92 34.33
N THR A 142 10.96 -17.26 35.44
CA THR A 142 12.21 -16.51 35.61
C THR A 142 13.30 -17.46 36.09
N VAL A 143 14.40 -17.55 35.35
CA VAL A 143 15.49 -18.51 35.61
C VAL A 143 16.81 -17.76 35.76
N LYS A 144 17.57 -18.14 36.79
CA LYS A 144 18.96 -17.69 36.97
C LYS A 144 19.85 -18.30 35.89
N VAL A 145 20.58 -17.47 35.16
CA VAL A 145 21.57 -17.91 34.18
C VAL A 145 22.77 -18.53 34.90
N LYS A 146 23.29 -19.65 34.37
CA LYS A 146 24.50 -20.29 34.86
C LYS A 146 25.73 -19.68 34.18
N ASP A 147 26.77 -19.40 34.95
CA ASP A 147 28.03 -18.90 34.41
C ASP A 147 28.64 -19.94 33.43
N GLY A 148 29.18 -19.47 32.30
CA GLY A 148 29.74 -20.28 31.22
C GLY A 148 28.70 -20.98 30.33
N SER A 149 27.40 -20.78 30.55
CA SER A 149 26.35 -21.41 29.75
C SER A 149 26.14 -20.74 28.40
N ASP A 150 25.51 -21.46 27.46
CA ASP A 150 25.12 -20.89 26.17
C ASP A 150 24.13 -19.72 26.30
N ASP A 151 23.34 -19.69 27.37
CA ASP A 151 22.45 -18.55 27.67
C ASP A 151 23.24 -17.29 28.02
N GLU A 152 24.33 -17.43 28.78
CA GLU A 152 25.22 -16.31 29.07
C GLU A 152 25.89 -15.82 27.79
N ARG A 153 26.41 -16.72 26.96
CA ARG A 153 27.00 -16.38 25.65
C ARG A 153 26.02 -15.64 24.76
N ARG A 154 24.79 -16.16 24.62
CA ARG A 154 23.71 -15.52 23.85
C ARG A 154 23.35 -14.15 24.41
N LEU A 155 23.26 -13.99 25.72
CA LEU A 155 23.02 -12.67 26.33
C LEU A 155 24.13 -11.70 25.98
N ILE A 156 25.39 -12.11 26.06
CA ILE A 156 26.56 -11.31 25.70
C ILE A 156 26.51 -10.90 24.22
N GLU A 157 26.16 -11.82 23.32
CA GLU A 157 26.00 -11.54 21.89
C GLU A 157 24.89 -10.51 21.60
N LEU A 158 23.80 -10.56 22.37
CA LEU A 158 22.69 -9.60 22.26
C LEU A 158 23.07 -8.20 22.76
N THR A 159 24.07 -8.06 23.64
CA THR A 159 24.52 -6.74 24.14
C THR A 159 25.10 -5.87 23.03
N ALA A 160 25.69 -6.49 22.02
CA ALA A 160 26.32 -5.80 20.90
C ALA A 160 25.30 -5.27 19.86
N ARG A 161 23.99 -5.57 20.00
CA ARG A 161 22.99 -5.30 18.95
C ARG A 161 21.67 -4.81 19.53
N ILE A 162 21.54 -3.49 19.73
CA ILE A 162 20.21 -2.86 19.80
C ILE A 162 19.58 -3.00 18.41
N PRO A 163 18.37 -3.57 18.26
CA PRO A 163 17.67 -3.66 16.98
C PRO A 163 17.51 -2.29 16.33
N PHE A 164 17.56 -2.23 15.00
CA PHE A 164 17.55 -0.97 14.26
C PHE A 164 16.41 -0.04 14.66
N ASP A 165 15.19 -0.59 14.76
CA ASP A 165 13.98 0.14 15.04
C ASP A 165 13.98 0.78 16.44
N ASP A 166 14.75 0.23 17.39
CA ASP A 166 14.87 0.76 18.74
C ASP A 166 16.08 1.69 18.97
N ARG A 167 16.88 1.94 17.94
CA ARG A 167 17.99 2.91 17.99
C ARG A 167 17.45 4.33 17.84
N ILE A 168 18.13 5.29 18.48
CA ILE A 168 17.91 6.72 18.21
C ILE A 168 18.35 7.08 16.80
N ASN A 169 17.59 7.95 16.15
CA ASN A 169 18.00 8.53 14.89
C ASN A 169 18.90 9.75 15.16
N GLN A 170 20.11 9.76 14.59
CA GLN A 170 21.13 10.78 14.87
C GLN A 170 20.90 12.10 14.10
N THR A 171 19.98 12.15 13.14
CA THR A 171 19.72 13.34 12.33
C THR A 171 18.36 13.97 12.61
N ALA A 172 17.38 13.20 13.08
CA ALA A 172 16.05 13.69 13.40
C ALA A 172 15.94 14.33 14.79
N THR A 173 14.91 15.18 14.95
CA THR A 173 14.47 15.78 16.21
C THR A 173 13.02 15.36 16.51
N LEU A 174 12.53 15.68 17.71
CA LEU A 174 11.15 15.37 18.09
C LEU A 174 10.12 16.08 17.21
N ASP A 175 10.42 17.25 16.66
CA ASP A 175 9.51 18.00 15.76
C ASP A 175 9.19 17.24 14.47
N ASN A 176 9.98 16.20 14.17
CA ASN A 176 9.70 15.30 13.05
C ASN A 176 8.64 14.24 13.41
N LEU A 177 8.29 14.05 14.68
CA LEU A 177 7.17 13.19 15.06
C LEU A 177 5.85 13.97 15.00
N ASN A 178 4.81 13.32 14.52
CA ASN A 178 3.49 13.91 14.33
C ASN A 178 2.56 13.53 15.48
N LEU A 179 2.21 14.52 16.31
CA LEU A 179 1.33 14.33 17.46
C LEU A 179 -0.03 13.72 17.09
N ARG A 180 -0.60 14.11 15.93
CA ARG A 180 -1.90 13.59 15.47
C ARG A 180 -1.82 12.10 15.13
N LEU A 181 -0.75 11.64 14.49
CA LEU A 181 -0.53 10.20 14.24
C LEU A 181 -0.44 9.42 15.57
N ILE A 182 0.31 9.96 16.54
CA ILE A 182 0.43 9.36 17.89
C ILE A 182 -0.93 9.29 18.59
N GLN A 183 -1.68 10.38 18.59
CA GLN A 183 -2.99 10.45 19.22
C GLN A 183 -4.02 9.53 18.54
N ASN A 184 -3.99 9.44 17.21
CA ASN A 184 -4.83 8.51 16.46
C ASN A 184 -4.53 7.06 16.85
N TYR A 185 -3.24 6.71 16.94
CA TYR A 185 -2.81 5.39 17.42
C TYR A 185 -3.34 5.11 18.82
N LEU A 186 -3.08 6.00 19.79
CA LEU A 186 -3.50 5.82 21.19
C LEU A 186 -5.02 5.65 21.31
N LYS A 187 -5.79 6.40 20.52
CA LYS A 187 -7.24 6.29 20.46
C LYS A 187 -7.68 4.94 19.89
N GLU A 188 -7.05 4.49 18.81
CA GLU A 188 -7.40 3.25 18.13
C GLU A 188 -7.13 2.02 19.00
N VAL A 189 -5.99 2.00 19.70
CA VAL A 189 -5.66 0.92 20.65
C VAL A 189 -6.40 1.06 21.98
N MET A 190 -7.26 2.08 22.14
CA MET A 190 -8.03 2.36 23.36
C MET A 190 -7.13 2.50 24.61
N SER A 191 -5.96 3.14 24.45
CA SER A 191 -5.06 3.40 25.58
C SER A 191 -5.58 4.57 26.42
N SER A 192 -5.50 4.42 27.75
CA SER A 192 -5.79 5.51 28.70
C SER A 192 -4.80 6.68 28.57
N LEU A 193 -3.63 6.47 27.95
CA LEU A 193 -2.67 7.53 27.64
C LEU A 193 -3.22 8.53 26.61
N TYR A 194 -4.27 8.19 25.84
CA TYR A 194 -4.89 9.12 24.90
C TYR A 194 -5.40 10.40 25.59
N GLU A 195 -6.12 10.27 26.71
CA GLU A 195 -6.66 11.43 27.42
C GLU A 195 -5.54 12.28 28.05
N GLU A 196 -4.53 11.63 28.61
CA GLU A 196 -3.34 12.27 29.21
C GLU A 196 -2.50 13.00 28.14
N SER A 197 -2.44 12.48 26.91
CA SER A 197 -1.62 13.02 25.80
C SER A 197 -1.93 14.49 25.47
N THR A 198 -3.12 14.97 25.83
CA THR A 198 -3.55 16.36 25.60
C THR A 198 -3.03 17.34 26.66
N LYS A 199 -2.54 16.84 27.78
CA LYS A 199 -2.18 17.61 28.98
C LYS A 199 -0.68 17.59 29.28
N ILE A 200 0.03 16.57 28.80
CA ILE A 200 1.46 16.40 29.06
C ILE A 200 2.33 17.03 27.97
N PRO A 201 3.55 17.48 28.30
CA PRO A 201 4.55 17.89 27.32
C PRO A 201 4.82 16.81 26.27
N PHE A 202 4.99 17.22 25.01
CA PHE A 202 5.18 16.30 23.90
C PHE A 202 6.41 15.40 24.06
N ALA A 203 7.50 15.93 24.61
CA ALA A 203 8.71 15.16 24.92
C ALA A 203 8.44 14.01 25.91
N GLU A 204 7.63 14.27 26.94
CA GLU A 204 7.26 13.28 27.95
C GLU A 204 6.37 12.19 27.34
N LEU A 205 5.39 12.57 26.51
CA LEU A 205 4.57 11.63 25.74
C LEU A 205 5.44 10.69 24.87
N CYS A 206 6.42 11.25 24.14
CA CYS A 206 7.31 10.47 23.30
C CYS A 206 8.20 9.50 24.08
N ARG A 207 8.67 9.89 25.28
CA ARG A 207 9.40 8.98 26.19
C ARG A 207 8.50 7.86 26.68
N HIS A 208 7.24 8.16 26.99
CA HIS A 208 6.27 7.20 27.52
C HIS A 208 5.86 6.13 26.50
N LEU A 209 5.77 6.54 25.24
CA LEU A 209 5.59 5.64 24.10
C LEU A 209 6.86 4.89 23.71
N MET A 210 8.01 5.18 24.34
CA MET A 210 9.31 4.63 23.99
C MET A 210 9.71 4.90 22.53
N ILE A 211 9.21 5.99 21.96
CA ILE A 211 9.54 6.47 20.61
C ILE A 211 10.59 7.58 20.62
N ALA A 212 11.10 7.94 21.79
CA ALA A 212 12.23 8.83 21.98
C ALA A 212 13.12 8.40 23.14
N LYS A 213 14.44 8.55 22.98
CA LYS A 213 15.45 8.22 23.99
C LYS A 213 16.54 9.31 24.04
N GLY A 214 17.30 9.35 25.14
CA GLY A 214 18.37 10.32 25.37
C GLY A 214 18.17 11.16 26.63
N SER A 215 19.16 11.98 26.99
CA SER A 215 19.01 12.97 28.06
C SER A 215 18.06 14.09 27.64
N ASP A 216 17.71 15.00 28.54
CA ASP A 216 16.80 16.10 28.19
C ASP A 216 17.43 17.08 27.19
N GLU A 217 18.75 17.22 27.20
CA GLU A 217 19.50 18.06 26.25
C GLU A 217 19.67 17.40 24.87
N LEU A 218 19.57 16.07 24.80
CA LEU A 218 19.76 15.29 23.56
C LEU A 218 18.66 14.24 23.39
N LEU A 219 17.41 14.64 23.59
CA LEU A 219 16.27 13.77 23.37
C LEU A 219 15.99 13.65 21.88
N ARG A 220 16.06 12.42 21.35
CA ARG A 220 15.89 12.13 19.92
C ARG A 220 14.87 11.02 19.68
N PRO A 221 14.15 11.05 18.55
CA PRO A 221 13.23 9.99 18.20
C PRO A 221 13.98 8.69 17.92
N THR A 222 13.34 7.56 18.21
CA THR A 222 13.79 6.25 17.74
C THR A 222 13.42 6.07 16.26
N ASN A 223 14.09 5.14 15.59
CA ASN A 223 13.76 4.81 14.19
C ASN A 223 12.32 4.29 14.06
N ALA A 224 11.83 3.47 14.99
CA ALA A 224 10.43 3.06 15.04
C ALA A 224 9.48 4.25 15.20
N GLY A 225 9.83 5.21 16.07
CA GLY A 225 9.07 6.44 16.24
C GLY A 225 8.87 7.18 14.91
N LEU A 226 9.94 7.35 14.14
CA LEU A 226 9.86 7.97 12.82
C LEU A 226 9.08 7.11 11.82
N LEU A 227 9.34 5.81 11.72
CA LEU A 227 8.64 4.93 10.78
C LEU A 227 7.12 4.89 11.01
N LEU A 228 6.68 4.95 12.27
CA LEU A 228 5.27 4.85 12.66
C LEU A 228 4.56 6.20 12.77
N PHE A 229 5.28 7.26 13.14
CA PHE A 229 4.67 8.54 13.52
C PHE A 229 5.27 9.75 12.79
N ASN A 230 5.94 9.56 11.65
CA ASN A 230 6.33 10.63 10.73
C ASN A 230 5.45 10.57 9.47
N GLU A 231 5.14 11.73 8.86
CA GLU A 231 4.36 11.80 7.62
C GLU A 231 5.19 11.46 6.36
N HIS A 232 6.52 11.43 6.48
CA HIS A 232 7.50 11.23 5.40
C HIS A 232 8.74 10.42 5.85
N PRO A 233 8.58 9.20 6.40
CA PRO A 233 9.70 8.43 6.92
C PRO A 233 10.74 8.07 5.84
N GLU A 234 10.35 8.08 4.56
CA GLU A 234 11.23 7.87 3.41
C GLU A 234 12.40 8.87 3.33
N LYS A 235 12.25 10.05 3.97
CA LYS A 235 13.32 11.06 4.06
C LYS A 235 14.46 10.65 5.00
N TYR A 236 14.19 9.75 5.94
CA TYR A 236 15.17 9.24 6.91
C TYR A 236 15.61 7.82 6.57
N PHE A 237 14.74 7.06 5.90
CA PHE A 237 14.96 5.68 5.50
C PHE A 237 14.49 5.51 4.06
N SER A 238 15.40 5.61 3.08
CA SER A 238 15.04 5.61 1.65
C SER A 238 14.19 4.41 1.21
N GLY A 239 14.37 3.25 1.85
CA GLY A 239 13.57 2.04 1.60
C GLY A 239 12.25 1.95 2.37
N ALA A 240 11.82 3.00 3.09
CA ALA A 240 10.55 3.03 3.80
C ALA A 240 9.38 3.39 2.86
N THR A 241 9.23 2.63 1.78
CA THR A 241 8.10 2.69 0.84
C THR A 241 7.61 1.28 0.50
N VAL A 242 6.38 1.21 -0.03
CA VAL A 242 5.87 0.02 -0.70
C VAL A 242 5.61 0.36 -2.16
N ASP A 243 6.26 -0.37 -3.06
CA ASP A 243 6.20 -0.15 -4.49
C ASP A 243 5.33 -1.25 -5.10
N LEU A 244 4.24 -0.87 -5.77
CA LEU A 244 3.30 -1.79 -6.39
C LEU A 244 3.37 -1.66 -7.91
N LEU A 245 3.68 -2.76 -8.59
CA LEU A 245 3.79 -2.86 -10.03
C LEU A 245 2.70 -3.78 -10.58
N ILE A 246 1.91 -3.30 -11.54
CA ILE A 246 0.88 -4.09 -12.22
C ILE A 246 1.32 -4.34 -13.66
N HIS A 247 1.63 -5.60 -13.97
CA HIS A 247 2.11 -6.01 -15.28
C HIS A 247 0.94 -6.18 -16.25
N LYS A 248 0.99 -5.52 -17.41
CA LYS A 248 -0.06 -5.63 -18.45
C LYS A 248 0.10 -6.88 -19.32
N ASN A 249 1.32 -7.38 -19.49
CA ASN A 249 1.67 -8.53 -20.33
C ASN A 249 2.67 -9.44 -19.60
N GLU A 250 2.74 -10.73 -19.96
CA GLU A 250 3.66 -11.71 -19.37
C GLU A 250 5.14 -11.40 -19.60
N VAL A 251 5.45 -10.66 -20.68
CA VAL A 251 6.80 -10.24 -21.05
C VAL A 251 6.74 -8.83 -21.61
N GLY A 252 7.19 -7.84 -20.84
CA GLY A 252 7.23 -6.45 -21.28
C GLY A 252 7.69 -5.47 -20.22
N LYS A 253 8.08 -4.27 -20.67
CA LYS A 253 8.40 -3.11 -19.80
C LYS A 253 7.16 -2.30 -19.41
N ASP A 254 5.97 -2.73 -19.86
CA ASP A 254 4.72 -2.00 -19.67
C ASP A 254 4.05 -2.44 -18.36
N TYR A 255 4.29 -1.67 -17.31
CA TYR A 255 3.63 -1.82 -16.01
C TYR A 255 3.02 -0.49 -15.58
N ILE A 256 2.02 -0.57 -14.70
CA ILE A 256 1.57 0.58 -13.92
C ILE A 256 2.30 0.52 -12.59
N GLU A 257 2.95 1.62 -12.22
CA GLU A 257 3.65 1.74 -10.95
C GLU A 257 2.86 2.64 -10.00
N LYS A 258 2.76 2.21 -8.74
CA LYS A 258 2.20 3.00 -7.66
C LYS A 258 3.08 2.85 -6.43
N ILE A 259 3.60 3.97 -5.95
CA ILE A 259 4.43 4.03 -4.75
C ILE A 259 3.57 4.52 -3.58
N PHE A 260 3.57 3.76 -2.49
CA PHE A 260 2.92 4.11 -1.25
C PHE A 260 3.95 4.65 -0.25
N THR A 261 3.74 5.88 0.21
CA THR A 261 4.59 6.60 1.17
C THR A 261 3.81 6.99 2.42
N GLY A 262 4.46 7.69 3.36
CA GLY A 262 3.88 8.04 4.65
C GLY A 262 4.25 7.07 5.76
N SER A 263 3.67 7.21 6.95
CA SER A 263 3.94 6.25 8.04
C SER A 263 3.70 4.80 7.60
N ILE A 264 4.45 3.84 8.12
CA ILE A 264 4.32 2.43 7.67
C ILE A 264 2.92 1.86 7.97
N ILE A 265 2.22 2.37 8.98
CA ILE A 265 0.81 2.02 9.26
C ILE A 265 -0.09 2.50 8.11
N GLN A 266 0.13 3.73 7.66
CA GLN A 266 -0.60 4.31 6.53
C GLN A 266 -0.30 3.53 5.24
N GLN A 267 0.97 3.20 4.98
CA GLN A 267 1.36 2.40 3.82
C GLN A 267 0.65 1.04 3.79
N ILE A 268 0.64 0.32 4.92
CA ILE A 268 -0.12 -0.94 5.03
C ILE A 268 -1.59 -0.71 4.68
N ARG A 269 -2.25 0.26 5.31
CA ARG A 269 -3.68 0.53 5.10
C ARG A 269 -4.00 0.92 3.66
N ASP A 270 -3.19 1.77 3.04
CA ASP A 270 -3.42 2.22 1.67
C ASP A 270 -3.22 1.10 0.65
N VAL A 271 -2.21 0.25 0.87
CA VAL A 271 -2.01 -0.95 0.05
C VAL A 271 -3.21 -1.90 0.19
N LEU A 272 -3.63 -2.23 1.42
CA LEU A 272 -4.76 -3.12 1.64
C LEU A 272 -6.07 -2.57 1.11
N GLN A 273 -6.30 -1.26 1.29
CA GLN A 273 -7.47 -0.60 0.71
C GLN A 273 -7.46 -0.66 -0.81
N TYR A 274 -6.30 -0.45 -1.44
CA TYR A 274 -6.14 -0.56 -2.88
C TYR A 274 -6.42 -1.99 -3.38
N PHE A 275 -5.92 -3.01 -2.69
CA PHE A 275 -6.24 -4.41 -2.99
C PHE A 275 -7.75 -4.65 -2.91
N LYS A 276 -8.40 -4.19 -1.84
CA LYS A 276 -9.84 -4.36 -1.62
C LYS A 276 -10.70 -3.66 -2.67
N SER A 277 -10.30 -2.48 -3.13
CA SER A 277 -11.09 -1.67 -4.09
C SER A 277 -10.84 -2.03 -5.54
N THR A 278 -9.64 -2.50 -5.88
CA THR A 278 -9.17 -2.52 -7.27
C THR A 278 -8.72 -3.90 -7.76
N ILE A 279 -8.26 -4.77 -6.86
CA ILE A 279 -7.64 -6.05 -7.26
C ILE A 279 -8.49 -7.26 -6.85
N VAL A 280 -9.02 -7.26 -5.63
CA VAL A 280 -9.77 -8.38 -5.07
C VAL A 280 -11.21 -8.33 -5.55
N GLU A 281 -11.65 -9.39 -6.22
CA GLU A 281 -13.01 -9.52 -6.75
C GLU A 281 -13.65 -10.81 -6.23
N GLU A 282 -14.91 -10.71 -5.76
CA GLU A 282 -15.76 -11.87 -5.51
C GLU A 282 -16.32 -12.38 -6.85
N LEU A 283 -16.16 -13.68 -7.09
CA LEU A 283 -16.57 -14.36 -8.31
C LEU A 283 -17.57 -15.46 -7.97
N VAL A 284 -18.57 -15.64 -8.84
CA VAL A 284 -19.66 -16.59 -8.64
C VAL A 284 -19.82 -17.48 -9.86
N VAL A 285 -19.68 -18.80 -9.67
CA VAL A 285 -19.87 -19.80 -10.72
C VAL A 285 -21.16 -20.57 -10.48
N LYS A 286 -22.04 -20.58 -11.47
CA LYS A 286 -23.19 -21.49 -11.50
C LYS A 286 -22.77 -22.82 -12.13
N SER A 287 -22.84 -23.89 -11.36
CA SER A 287 -22.63 -25.24 -11.88
C SER A 287 -23.94 -25.77 -12.49
N ALA A 288 -23.89 -26.35 -13.70
CA ALA A 288 -25.04 -27.04 -14.26
C ALA A 288 -25.42 -28.33 -13.49
N LYS A 289 -24.55 -28.79 -12.58
CA LYS A 289 -24.69 -30.06 -11.84
C LYS A 289 -25.09 -29.87 -10.36
N GLN A 290 -25.10 -28.65 -9.84
CA GLN A 290 -25.49 -28.35 -8.46
C GLN A 290 -26.34 -27.08 -8.43
N ALA A 291 -27.39 -27.09 -7.61
CA ALA A 291 -28.30 -25.94 -7.49
C ALA A 291 -27.62 -24.71 -6.84
N GLU A 292 -26.60 -24.94 -6.02
CA GLU A 292 -25.89 -23.90 -5.29
C GLU A 292 -24.76 -23.29 -6.13
N SER A 293 -24.62 -21.96 -6.08
CA SER A 293 -23.54 -21.23 -6.74
C SER A 293 -22.26 -21.30 -5.90
N ILE A 294 -21.14 -21.66 -6.51
CA ILE A 294 -19.82 -21.62 -5.85
C ILE A 294 -19.34 -20.17 -5.87
N ARG A 295 -19.04 -19.61 -4.70
CA ARG A 295 -18.50 -18.26 -4.53
C ARG A 295 -17.06 -18.35 -4.02
N PHE A 296 -16.18 -17.55 -4.61
CA PHE A 296 -14.78 -17.48 -4.21
C PHE A 296 -14.21 -16.12 -4.58
N PHE A 297 -13.06 -15.75 -4.01
CA PHE A 297 -12.32 -14.56 -4.41
C PHE A 297 -11.19 -14.94 -5.37
N ASN A 298 -10.85 -14.06 -6.32
CA ASN A 298 -9.65 -14.25 -7.13
C ASN A 298 -8.38 -14.40 -6.27
N TYR A 299 -8.32 -13.64 -5.17
CA TYR A 299 -7.36 -13.80 -4.08
C TYR A 299 -8.07 -13.59 -2.73
N PRO A 300 -7.92 -14.48 -1.74
CA PRO A 300 -8.52 -14.27 -0.43
C PRO A 300 -7.84 -13.08 0.28
N PHE A 301 -8.64 -12.08 0.66
CA PHE A 301 -8.15 -10.82 1.24
C PHE A 301 -7.28 -11.04 2.49
N GLN A 302 -7.64 -12.01 3.35
CA GLN A 302 -6.88 -12.33 4.55
C GLN A 302 -5.44 -12.81 4.25
N ALA A 303 -5.23 -13.52 3.13
CA ALA A 303 -3.89 -13.95 2.73
C ALA A 303 -3.04 -12.74 2.26
N ILE A 304 -3.65 -11.78 1.57
CA ILE A 304 -2.99 -10.54 1.14
C ILE A 304 -2.64 -9.70 2.36
N GLU A 305 -3.59 -9.51 3.28
CA GLU A 305 -3.39 -8.78 4.54
C GLU A 305 -2.18 -9.30 5.31
N GLU A 306 -2.15 -10.61 5.56
CA GLU A 306 -1.07 -11.23 6.31
C GLU A 306 0.27 -11.16 5.56
N ALA A 307 0.28 -11.30 4.23
CA ALA A 307 1.51 -11.23 3.44
C ALA A 307 2.09 -9.80 3.40
N VAL A 308 1.25 -8.78 3.22
CA VAL A 308 1.66 -7.37 3.20
C VAL A 308 2.17 -6.94 4.57
N VAL A 309 1.42 -7.25 5.64
CA VAL A 309 1.84 -6.89 7.01
C VAL A 309 3.15 -7.58 7.36
N ASN A 310 3.34 -8.86 7.02
CA ASN A 310 4.61 -9.55 7.26
C ASN A 310 5.76 -8.96 6.46
N ALA A 311 5.54 -8.55 5.21
CA ALA A 311 6.58 -7.94 4.39
C ALA A 311 7.08 -6.62 4.99
N VAL A 312 6.17 -5.78 5.51
CA VAL A 312 6.49 -4.52 6.19
C VAL A 312 7.11 -4.77 7.56
N TYR A 313 6.51 -5.66 8.37
CA TYR A 313 6.98 -5.98 9.72
C TYR A 313 8.40 -6.56 9.71
N HIS A 314 8.70 -7.49 8.80
CA HIS A 314 10.00 -8.17 8.78
C HIS A 314 11.06 -7.46 7.93
N LYS A 315 10.75 -6.38 7.22
CA LYS A 315 11.69 -5.61 6.41
C LYS A 315 12.92 -5.11 7.20
N SER A 316 14.09 -5.03 6.57
CA SER A 316 15.16 -4.16 7.10
C SER A 316 15.00 -2.75 6.57
N TYR A 317 14.79 -1.80 7.49
CA TYR A 317 14.77 -0.37 7.21
C TYR A 317 16.17 0.27 7.24
N GLU A 318 17.23 -0.54 7.46
CA GLU A 318 18.62 -0.12 7.23
C GLU A 318 18.99 -0.11 5.75
N ARG A 319 18.21 -0.80 4.90
CA ARG A 319 18.45 -0.92 3.46
C ARG A 319 17.52 -0.01 2.68
N GLU A 320 17.96 0.34 1.48
CA GLU A 320 17.23 1.24 0.57
C GLU A 320 16.16 0.53 -0.25
N ASN A 321 16.16 -0.81 -0.28
CA ASN A 321 15.15 -1.56 -1.02
C ASN A 321 13.76 -1.26 -0.45
N PRO A 322 12.72 -1.05 -1.27
CA PRO A 322 11.32 -0.97 -0.83
C PRO A 322 10.76 -2.37 -0.51
N VAL A 323 9.52 -2.46 -0.01
CA VAL A 323 8.72 -3.69 -0.20
C VAL A 323 8.17 -3.62 -1.62
N GLU A 324 8.37 -4.66 -2.41
CA GLU A 324 7.93 -4.67 -3.80
C GLU A 324 6.78 -5.66 -3.98
N ILE A 325 5.68 -5.19 -4.54
CA ILE A 325 4.48 -5.98 -4.79
C ILE A 325 4.24 -6.00 -6.30
N GLN A 326 4.42 -7.15 -6.93
CA GLN A 326 4.16 -7.32 -8.34
C GLN A 326 2.88 -8.10 -8.58
N ILE A 327 1.96 -7.52 -9.35
CA ILE A 327 0.70 -8.14 -9.74
C ILE A 327 0.84 -8.59 -11.18
N HIS A 328 0.83 -9.90 -11.37
CA HIS A 328 0.80 -10.57 -12.66
C HIS A 328 -0.62 -11.07 -12.95
N LYS A 329 -0.83 -11.57 -14.17
CA LYS A 329 -2.12 -12.11 -14.60
C LYS A 329 -2.59 -13.29 -13.73
N ASP A 330 -1.66 -14.11 -13.27
CA ASP A 330 -1.92 -15.40 -12.62
C ASP A 330 -1.45 -15.45 -11.15
N LYS A 331 -0.80 -14.41 -10.64
CA LYS A 331 -0.21 -14.39 -9.28
C LYS A 331 0.08 -12.98 -8.79
N ILE A 332 0.18 -12.87 -7.47
CA ILE A 332 0.76 -11.71 -6.78
C ILE A 332 2.08 -12.16 -6.17
N GLU A 333 3.14 -11.39 -6.36
CA GLU A 333 4.45 -11.58 -5.76
C GLU A 333 4.73 -10.43 -4.78
N ILE A 334 5.07 -10.76 -3.54
CA ILE A 334 5.43 -9.79 -2.49
C ILE A 334 6.87 -10.09 -2.07
N LEU A 335 7.77 -9.20 -2.44
CA LEU A 335 9.20 -9.31 -2.22
C LEU A 335 9.65 -8.33 -1.13
N SER A 336 10.40 -8.85 -0.15
CA SER A 336 10.97 -8.05 0.93
C SER A 336 12.43 -8.43 1.19
N PHE A 337 13.20 -7.47 1.69
CA PHE A 337 14.62 -7.59 1.97
C PHE A 337 14.96 -7.19 3.41
N PRO A 338 15.92 -7.89 4.05
CA PRO A 338 16.48 -9.17 3.65
C PRO A 338 15.50 -10.33 3.92
N GLY A 339 15.91 -11.53 3.55
CA GLY A 339 15.18 -12.76 3.78
C GLY A 339 14.97 -13.10 5.27
N PRO A 340 14.45 -14.31 5.54
CA PRO A 340 14.05 -14.69 6.89
C PRO A 340 15.27 -14.77 7.83
N MET A 341 15.06 -14.45 9.11
CA MET A 341 16.12 -14.54 10.11
C MET A 341 16.54 -16.00 10.32
N PRO A 342 17.84 -16.33 10.36
CA PRO A 342 18.31 -17.65 10.76
C PRO A 342 17.70 -18.06 12.11
N PRO A 343 17.38 -19.35 12.32
CA PRO A 343 17.75 -20.51 11.51
C PRO A 343 16.80 -20.82 10.33
N ILE A 344 15.80 -19.98 10.05
CA ILE A 344 14.86 -20.22 8.96
C ILE A 344 15.61 -20.23 7.62
N ASN A 345 15.37 -21.26 6.81
CA ASN A 345 15.93 -21.42 5.46
C ASN A 345 14.84 -21.90 4.48
N GLN A 346 15.20 -22.03 3.19
CA GLN A 346 14.26 -22.45 2.15
C GLN A 346 13.58 -23.80 2.43
N ALA A 347 14.29 -24.76 3.05
CA ALA A 347 13.70 -26.06 3.39
C ALA A 347 12.65 -25.95 4.51
N MET A 348 12.82 -25.02 5.44
CA MET A 348 11.83 -24.75 6.49
C MET A 348 10.60 -24.04 5.92
N LEU A 349 10.77 -23.10 4.99
CA LEU A 349 9.66 -22.36 4.36
C LEU A 349 8.71 -23.25 3.54
N LYS A 350 9.17 -24.43 3.08
CA LYS A 350 8.31 -25.44 2.43
C LYS A 350 7.32 -26.11 3.39
N LYS A 351 7.50 -25.95 4.71
CA LYS A 351 6.58 -26.49 5.72
C LYS A 351 5.47 -25.47 5.97
N GLN A 352 4.24 -25.95 6.14
CA GLN A 352 3.09 -25.09 6.48
C GLN A 352 3.28 -24.30 7.79
N ARG A 353 4.07 -24.84 8.72
CA ARG A 353 4.35 -24.19 10.01
C ARG A 353 5.86 -24.02 10.18
N VAL A 354 6.27 -22.77 10.32
CA VAL A 354 7.63 -22.38 10.67
C VAL A 354 7.63 -21.85 12.09
N VAL A 355 8.46 -22.42 12.95
CA VAL A 355 8.62 -21.97 14.33
C VAL A 355 9.95 -21.24 14.44
N ALA A 356 9.90 -19.92 14.31
CA ALA A 356 10.99 -19.04 14.69
C ALA A 356 10.38 -17.87 15.47
N ARG A 357 11.07 -17.43 16.52
CA ARG A 357 10.55 -16.41 17.45
C ARG A 357 11.42 -15.16 17.53
N ASP A 358 12.46 -15.08 16.70
CA ASP A 358 13.34 -13.91 16.66
C ASP A 358 12.77 -12.88 15.68
N TYR A 359 12.51 -11.67 16.18
CA TYR A 359 11.99 -10.56 15.38
C TYR A 359 13.08 -9.56 15.05
N ARG A 360 13.10 -9.11 13.79
CA ARG A 360 14.02 -8.06 13.31
C ARG A 360 13.66 -6.70 13.89
N ASN A 361 12.37 -6.36 13.87
CA ASN A 361 11.85 -5.07 14.32
C ASN A 361 10.95 -5.25 15.55
N ARG A 362 11.54 -5.29 16.75
CA ARG A 362 10.78 -5.59 17.98
C ARG A 362 9.75 -4.52 18.34
N LYS A 363 10.07 -3.23 18.13
CA LYS A 363 9.19 -2.10 18.42
C LYS A 363 8.06 -2.05 17.41
N ILE A 364 8.38 -2.07 16.11
CA ILE A 364 7.36 -2.06 15.05
C ILE A 364 6.35 -3.20 15.26
N GLY A 365 6.84 -4.40 15.56
CA GLY A 365 5.98 -5.54 15.85
C GLY A 365 5.02 -5.31 17.03
N GLY A 366 5.48 -4.66 18.10
CA GLY A 366 4.63 -4.29 19.25
C GLY A 366 3.49 -3.37 18.83
N PHE A 367 3.80 -2.27 18.13
CA PHE A 367 2.79 -1.33 17.64
C PHE A 367 1.78 -1.97 16.68
N LEU A 368 2.24 -2.83 15.76
CA LEU A 368 1.34 -3.52 14.81
C LEU A 368 0.43 -4.55 15.50
N LYS A 369 0.91 -5.20 16.58
CA LYS A 369 0.10 -6.10 17.41
C LYS A 369 -0.97 -5.36 18.19
N GLU A 370 -0.60 -4.22 18.78
CA GLU A 370 -1.54 -3.35 19.51
C GLU A 370 -2.66 -2.84 18.58
N LEU A 371 -2.34 -2.57 17.30
CA LEU A 371 -3.32 -2.24 16.25
C LEU A 371 -4.09 -3.44 15.69
N LYS A 372 -3.81 -4.66 16.14
CA LYS A 372 -4.40 -5.92 15.64
C LYS A 372 -4.18 -6.16 14.14
N LEU A 373 -3.10 -5.59 13.59
CA LEU A 373 -2.69 -5.83 12.21
C LEU A 373 -1.89 -7.14 12.06
N THR A 374 -1.31 -7.64 13.15
CA THR A 374 -0.66 -8.95 13.20
C THR A 374 -0.74 -9.53 14.61
N GLU A 375 -0.74 -10.86 14.73
CA GLU A 375 -0.68 -11.53 16.03
C GLU A 375 0.77 -11.79 16.49
N GLY A 376 1.73 -11.83 15.56
CA GLY A 376 3.13 -12.20 15.77
C GLY A 376 3.34 -13.43 16.66
N ARG A 377 2.59 -14.51 16.42
CA ARG A 377 2.75 -15.82 17.09
C ARG A 377 3.22 -16.92 16.14
N GLY A 378 3.82 -16.53 15.01
CA GLY A 378 4.13 -17.46 13.91
C GLY A 378 2.87 -18.05 13.26
N THR A 379 1.72 -17.38 13.43
CA THR A 379 0.43 -17.75 12.83
C THR A 379 0.27 -17.24 11.41
N GLY A 380 1.11 -16.29 10.97
CA GLY A 380 0.98 -15.66 9.66
C GLY A 380 1.04 -16.61 8.47
N LEU A 381 2.13 -17.37 8.31
CA LEU A 381 2.22 -18.33 7.20
C LEU A 381 1.09 -19.39 7.24
N PRO A 382 0.75 -19.98 8.42
CA PRO A 382 -0.43 -20.83 8.54
C PRO A 382 -1.76 -20.17 8.12
N ILE A 383 -1.97 -18.89 8.46
CA ILE A 383 -3.17 -18.14 8.05
C ILE A 383 -3.22 -18.01 6.53
N ILE A 384 -2.11 -17.62 5.88
CA ILE A 384 -2.03 -17.52 4.41
C ILE A 384 -2.38 -18.87 3.77
N HIS A 385 -1.79 -19.97 4.25
CA HIS A 385 -2.10 -21.32 3.77
C HIS A 385 -3.58 -21.65 3.93
N LYS A 386 -4.14 -21.44 5.12
CA LYS A 386 -5.53 -21.77 5.44
C LYS A 386 -6.52 -20.93 4.63
N SER A 387 -6.28 -19.63 4.49
CA SER A 387 -7.16 -18.74 3.71
C SER A 387 -7.18 -19.10 2.22
N LEU A 388 -6.04 -19.53 1.65
CA LEU A 388 -5.99 -20.03 0.27
C LEU A 388 -6.70 -21.38 0.12
N GLU A 389 -6.52 -22.30 1.07
CA GLU A 389 -7.19 -23.60 1.09
C GLU A 389 -8.72 -23.47 1.20
N GLU A 390 -9.21 -22.64 2.13
CA GLU A 390 -10.65 -22.36 2.31
C GLU A 390 -11.27 -21.69 1.08
N ASN A 391 -10.50 -20.89 0.35
CA ASN A 391 -10.95 -20.26 -0.89
C ASN A 391 -10.89 -21.21 -2.11
N GLY A 392 -10.27 -22.39 -2.00
CA GLY A 392 -10.05 -23.30 -3.13
C GLY A 392 -8.90 -22.88 -4.06
N SER A 393 -8.06 -21.94 -3.63
CA SER A 393 -6.89 -21.47 -4.38
C SER A 393 -5.70 -22.43 -4.26
N PRO A 394 -4.73 -22.40 -5.21
CA PRO A 394 -3.47 -23.12 -5.03
C PRO A 394 -2.71 -22.61 -3.80
N PRO A 395 -1.88 -23.45 -3.16
CA PRO A 395 -1.13 -23.06 -1.98
C PRO A 395 -0.12 -21.93 -2.31
N PRO A 396 0.22 -21.10 -1.31
CA PRO A 396 1.22 -20.05 -1.48
C PRO A 396 2.61 -20.67 -1.67
N ILE A 397 3.50 -19.92 -2.33
CA ILE A 397 4.91 -20.28 -2.46
C ILE A 397 5.74 -19.27 -1.66
N PHE A 398 6.66 -19.77 -0.84
CA PHE A 398 7.61 -18.96 -0.08
C PHE A 398 9.03 -19.29 -0.51
N GLU A 399 9.78 -18.28 -0.93
CA GLU A 399 11.13 -18.43 -1.47
C GLU A 399 12.15 -17.51 -0.82
N THR A 400 13.35 -18.04 -0.64
CA THR A 400 14.57 -17.35 -0.24
C THR A 400 15.76 -18.07 -0.87
N ASP A 401 16.89 -17.37 -1.03
CA ASP A 401 18.16 -17.98 -1.43
C ASP A 401 18.92 -18.60 -0.25
N GLU A 402 20.07 -19.20 -0.55
CA GLU A 402 20.96 -19.85 0.44
C GLU A 402 21.53 -18.89 1.48
N ASN A 403 21.57 -17.58 1.16
CA ASN A 403 22.11 -16.53 2.02
C ASN A 403 21.03 -15.79 2.82
N ASN A 404 19.76 -16.18 2.69
CA ASN A 404 18.62 -15.43 3.21
C ASN A 404 18.63 -13.94 2.80
N ALA A 405 19.00 -13.67 1.54
CA ALA A 405 19.12 -12.33 1.00
C ALA A 405 17.77 -11.66 0.77
N TYR A 406 16.72 -12.43 0.45
CA TYR A 406 15.36 -11.94 0.21
C TYR A 406 14.30 -12.91 0.72
N PHE A 407 13.07 -12.43 0.90
CA PHE A 407 11.91 -13.27 1.13
C PHE A 407 10.84 -12.92 0.09
N LEU A 408 10.44 -13.91 -0.69
CA LEU A 408 9.41 -13.80 -1.72
C LEU A 408 8.19 -14.62 -1.29
N CYS A 409 7.03 -13.97 -1.22
CA CYS A 409 5.74 -14.61 -1.07
C CYS A 409 4.96 -14.54 -2.39
N VAL A 410 4.60 -15.69 -2.94
CA VAL A 410 3.77 -15.77 -4.15
C VAL A 410 2.40 -16.29 -3.77
N LEU A 411 1.37 -15.53 -4.12
CA LEU A 411 -0.04 -15.89 -3.97
C LEU A 411 -0.61 -16.20 -5.36
N PRO A 412 -0.90 -17.46 -5.68
CA PRO A 412 -1.51 -17.81 -6.97
C PRO A 412 -2.96 -17.36 -7.06
N VAL A 413 -3.40 -16.96 -8.25
CA VAL A 413 -4.81 -16.64 -8.53
C VAL A 413 -5.67 -17.90 -8.41
N HIS A 414 -6.92 -17.74 -7.95
CA HIS A 414 -7.86 -18.86 -7.94
C HIS A 414 -8.05 -19.45 -9.36
N PRO A 415 -8.07 -20.78 -9.57
CA PRO A 415 -7.97 -21.38 -10.91
C PRO A 415 -9.20 -21.10 -11.79
N LEU A 416 -10.37 -20.95 -11.17
CA LEU A 416 -11.61 -20.58 -11.85
C LEU A 416 -11.70 -19.08 -12.18
N THR A 417 -10.76 -18.27 -11.73
CA THR A 417 -10.72 -16.84 -12.07
C THR A 417 -10.56 -16.66 -13.57
N ASN A 418 -9.64 -17.37 -14.21
CA ASN A 418 -9.43 -17.25 -15.65
C ASN A 418 -10.57 -17.83 -16.49
N SER A 419 -11.42 -18.72 -15.96
CA SER A 419 -12.60 -19.19 -16.71
C SER A 419 -13.74 -18.16 -16.68
N ILE A 420 -13.83 -17.37 -15.61
CA ILE A 420 -14.83 -16.30 -15.45
C ILE A 420 -14.32 -14.99 -16.05
N LEU A 421 -13.10 -14.58 -15.72
CA LEU A 421 -12.43 -13.42 -16.30
C LEU A 421 -11.97 -13.66 -17.73
N GLY A 422 -11.76 -14.90 -18.17
CA GLY A 422 -11.54 -15.21 -19.59
C GLY A 422 -12.83 -15.21 -20.41
N SER A 423 -14.00 -15.35 -19.77
CA SER A 423 -15.33 -15.10 -20.37
C SER A 423 -15.83 -13.67 -20.14
N GLN A 424 -15.31 -12.97 -19.14
CA GLN A 424 -15.46 -11.53 -18.91
C GLN A 424 -14.32 -10.70 -19.53
N ASP A 425 -13.30 -11.29 -20.16
CA ASP A 425 -12.31 -10.54 -20.97
C ASP A 425 -12.99 -9.94 -22.21
N ASP A 426 -14.22 -10.40 -22.50
CA ASP A 426 -15.18 -9.86 -23.46
C ASP A 426 -16.22 -8.91 -22.81
N LEU A 427 -16.29 -8.75 -21.48
CA LEU A 427 -17.33 -7.97 -20.77
C LEU A 427 -16.87 -7.16 -19.52
N ARG A 428 -15.59 -7.12 -19.16
CA ARG A 428 -14.98 -6.33 -18.07
C ARG A 428 -13.69 -5.64 -18.52
N ARG A 429 -13.78 -4.89 -19.61
CA ARG A 429 -12.92 -3.73 -19.84
C ARG A 429 -13.84 -2.57 -20.12
N ASP A 430 -14.20 -1.81 -19.10
CA ASP A 430 -14.80 -0.48 -19.28
C ASP A 430 -14.55 0.37 -18.02
N GLU A 431 -13.29 0.69 -17.75
CA GLU A 431 -12.88 2.05 -17.32
C GLU A 431 -11.59 2.53 -18.04
N ASP A 432 -11.10 1.79 -19.04
CA ASP A 432 -10.10 2.30 -19.99
C ASP A 432 -10.27 1.54 -21.33
N ILE A 433 -11.22 2.00 -22.14
CA ILE A 433 -11.38 1.52 -23.53
C ILE A 433 -10.13 1.95 -24.31
N SER A 434 -9.24 1.00 -24.57
CA SER A 434 -8.52 0.99 -25.84
C SER A 434 -9.32 0.10 -26.79
N LEU A 435 -9.76 0.68 -27.91
CA LEU A 435 -10.57 -0.01 -28.91
C LEU A 435 -9.87 -1.28 -29.41
N LYS A 436 -10.53 -2.44 -29.30
CA LYS A 436 -10.08 -3.70 -29.91
C LYS A 436 -10.39 -3.70 -31.43
N ILE A 437 -9.77 -2.82 -32.23
CA ILE A 437 -9.85 -2.86 -33.72
C ILE A 437 -8.72 -3.76 -34.25
N LYS A 438 -9.04 -4.99 -34.69
CA LYS A 438 -8.04 -5.91 -35.28
C LYS A 438 -8.06 -5.89 -36.81
N ALA A 439 -9.24 -5.73 -37.42
CA ALA A 439 -9.46 -5.69 -38.86
C ALA A 439 -10.41 -4.54 -39.28
N LEU A 440 -10.42 -4.18 -40.57
CA LEU A 440 -11.27 -3.08 -41.08
C LEU A 440 -12.77 -3.30 -40.80
N LYS A 441 -13.23 -4.56 -40.84
CA LYS A 441 -14.62 -4.91 -40.53
C LYS A 441 -15.04 -4.59 -39.09
N ASP A 442 -14.08 -4.55 -38.17
CA ASP A 442 -14.34 -4.27 -36.75
C ASP A 442 -14.68 -2.79 -36.54
N ILE A 443 -14.51 -1.94 -37.56
CA ILE A 443 -14.85 -0.50 -37.52
C ILE A 443 -16.35 -0.26 -37.73
N ASN A 444 -17.04 -1.14 -38.46
CA ASN A 444 -18.46 -0.95 -38.82
C ASN A 444 -19.42 -0.72 -37.64
N PRO A 445 -19.31 -1.44 -36.50
CA PRO A 445 -20.15 -1.18 -35.33
C PRO A 445 -20.02 0.24 -34.78
N TYR A 446 -18.87 0.88 -34.95
CA TYR A 446 -18.65 2.27 -34.53
C TYR A 446 -19.19 3.28 -35.55
N LEU A 447 -19.32 2.89 -36.83
CA LEU A 447 -19.95 3.72 -37.86
C LEU A 447 -21.48 3.78 -37.74
N SER A 448 -22.09 2.90 -36.93
CA SER A 448 -23.52 2.97 -36.59
C SER A 448 -23.84 3.97 -35.48
N LEU A 449 -22.86 4.38 -34.68
CA LEU A 449 -23.02 5.39 -33.63
C LEU A 449 -23.03 6.81 -34.23
N SER A 450 -23.61 7.77 -33.52
CA SER A 450 -23.48 9.19 -33.91
C SER A 450 -22.06 9.68 -33.67
N VAL A 451 -21.56 10.59 -34.51
CA VAL A 451 -20.18 11.12 -34.37
C VAL A 451 -19.96 11.73 -32.98
N SER A 452 -20.98 12.35 -32.40
CA SER A 452 -20.99 12.91 -31.03
C SER A 452 -20.83 11.87 -29.92
N GLU A 453 -21.15 10.60 -30.17
CA GLU A 453 -21.02 9.51 -29.18
C GLU A 453 -19.63 8.84 -29.22
N LEU A 454 -18.82 9.08 -30.26
CA LEU A 454 -17.43 8.62 -30.30
C LEU A 454 -16.50 9.61 -29.59
N GLY A 455 -15.83 9.15 -28.54
CA GLY A 455 -14.80 9.92 -27.82
C GLY A 455 -13.54 10.16 -28.67
N ASP A 456 -12.73 11.15 -28.29
CA ASP A 456 -11.54 11.55 -29.05
C ASP A 456 -10.53 10.40 -29.24
N LYS A 457 -10.33 9.55 -28.22
CA LYS A 457 -9.48 8.35 -28.31
C LYS A 457 -10.01 7.33 -29.33
N ASP A 458 -11.33 7.24 -29.49
CA ASP A 458 -11.94 6.27 -30.39
C ASP A 458 -11.73 6.66 -31.86
N ARG A 459 -11.86 7.95 -32.14
CA ARG A 459 -11.59 8.53 -33.46
C ARG A 459 -10.13 8.38 -33.85
N GLU A 460 -9.20 8.57 -32.90
CA GLU A 460 -7.77 8.40 -33.13
C GLU A 460 -7.42 6.95 -33.50
N ALA A 461 -7.92 5.95 -32.76
CA ALA A 461 -7.61 4.55 -33.08
C ALA A 461 -8.24 4.08 -34.40
N ILE A 462 -9.42 4.60 -34.76
CA ILE A 462 -10.00 4.38 -36.10
C ILE A 462 -9.09 5.03 -37.15
N ARG A 463 -8.64 6.27 -36.95
CA ARG A 463 -7.77 6.99 -37.89
C ARG A 463 -6.46 6.25 -38.14
N ASP A 464 -5.81 5.75 -37.09
CA ASP A 464 -4.54 5.00 -37.18
C ASP A 464 -4.67 3.71 -37.99
N ARG A 465 -5.86 3.11 -38.05
CA ARG A 465 -6.11 1.88 -38.81
C ARG A 465 -6.43 2.11 -40.27
N ILE A 466 -6.86 3.31 -40.65
CA ILE A 466 -7.22 3.64 -42.03
C ILE A 466 -5.99 4.11 -42.81
N LYS A 467 -5.52 3.25 -43.73
CA LYS A 467 -4.47 3.60 -44.69
C LYS A 467 -4.92 4.76 -45.60
N ASP A 468 -3.98 5.63 -45.95
CA ASP A 468 -4.21 6.77 -46.86
C ASP A 468 -4.84 6.37 -48.20
N THR A 469 -4.44 5.20 -48.74
CA THR A 469 -5.02 4.66 -49.98
C THR A 469 -6.52 4.40 -49.88
N ILE A 470 -7.02 3.94 -48.72
CA ILE A 470 -8.45 3.75 -48.49
C ILE A 470 -9.17 5.11 -48.46
N LYS A 471 -8.59 6.11 -47.77
CA LYS A 471 -9.14 7.48 -47.73
C LYS A 471 -9.27 8.06 -49.13
N LYS A 472 -8.24 7.90 -49.97
CA LYS A 472 -8.23 8.34 -51.38
C LYS A 472 -9.32 7.66 -52.21
N VAL A 473 -9.47 6.33 -52.11
CA VAL A 473 -10.52 5.60 -52.84
C VAL A 473 -11.91 6.09 -52.42
N LEU A 474 -12.21 6.14 -51.13
CA LEU A 474 -13.54 6.54 -50.63
C LEU A 474 -13.89 7.99 -50.98
N ASN A 475 -12.94 8.92 -50.83
CA ASN A 475 -13.16 10.33 -51.22
C ASN A 475 -13.44 10.46 -52.72
N TYR A 476 -12.72 9.70 -53.56
CA TYR A 476 -12.88 9.78 -55.01
C TYR A 476 -14.15 9.09 -55.52
N CYS A 477 -14.63 8.07 -54.81
CA CYS A 477 -15.85 7.34 -55.13
C CYS A 477 -17.12 7.96 -54.53
N THR A 478 -17.08 9.17 -53.98
CA THR A 478 -18.30 9.91 -53.59
C THR A 478 -19.28 10.05 -54.76
N GLU A 479 -18.76 10.09 -55.98
CA GLU A 479 -19.51 9.87 -57.21
C GLU A 479 -19.14 8.51 -57.84
N PRO A 480 -20.02 7.88 -58.65
CA PRO A 480 -19.69 6.62 -59.32
C PRO A 480 -18.47 6.73 -60.25
N LYS A 481 -17.39 6.00 -59.92
CA LYS A 481 -16.15 5.89 -60.72
C LYS A 481 -15.88 4.47 -61.20
N SER A 482 -15.28 4.32 -62.37
CA SER A 482 -14.82 3.03 -62.90
C SER A 482 -13.54 2.55 -62.21
N ASN A 483 -13.23 1.26 -62.34
CA ASN A 483 -11.96 0.72 -61.81
C ASN A 483 -10.74 1.45 -62.37
N ASP A 484 -10.76 1.81 -63.67
CA ASP A 484 -9.63 2.48 -64.32
C ASP A 484 -9.39 3.86 -63.69
N GLU A 485 -10.46 4.65 -63.51
CA GLU A 485 -10.38 5.97 -62.86
C GLU A 485 -9.91 5.87 -61.40
N ILE A 486 -10.34 4.85 -60.65
CA ILE A 486 -9.93 4.67 -59.25
C ILE A 486 -8.45 4.32 -59.15
N PHE A 487 -7.96 3.41 -60.01
CA PHE A 487 -6.57 2.97 -60.01
C PHE A 487 -5.61 4.08 -60.44
N GLU A 488 -6.01 4.89 -61.42
CA GLU A 488 -5.28 6.11 -61.78
C GLU A 488 -5.18 7.08 -60.58
N LYS A 489 -6.29 7.28 -59.85
CA LYS A 489 -6.31 8.20 -58.69
C LYS A 489 -5.42 7.76 -57.53
N ILE A 490 -5.26 6.45 -57.31
CA ILE A 490 -4.38 5.92 -56.25
C ILE A 490 -2.98 5.56 -56.76
N GLU A 491 -2.64 5.97 -57.98
CA GLU A 491 -1.31 5.80 -58.59
C GLU A 491 -0.88 4.33 -58.71
N LEU A 492 -1.82 3.43 -59.03
CA LEU A 492 -1.57 2.00 -59.21
C LEU A 492 -2.08 1.52 -60.56
N TYR A 493 -1.44 0.48 -61.12
CA TYR A 493 -1.93 -0.15 -62.35
C TYR A 493 -3.07 -1.13 -62.06
N LYS A 494 -4.08 -1.15 -62.94
CA LYS A 494 -5.20 -2.07 -62.83
C LYS A 494 -4.79 -3.50 -63.13
N ASN A 495 -4.98 -4.39 -62.15
CA ASN A 495 -4.87 -5.83 -62.33
C ASN A 495 -5.74 -6.55 -61.26
N THR A 496 -5.92 -7.86 -61.41
CA THR A 496 -6.75 -8.67 -60.50
C THR A 496 -6.26 -8.65 -59.06
N LYS A 497 -4.93 -8.66 -58.83
CA LYS A 497 -4.32 -8.61 -57.50
C LYS A 497 -4.61 -7.28 -56.81
N ASN A 498 -4.42 -6.15 -57.50
CA ASN A 498 -4.70 -4.82 -57.00
C ASN A 498 -6.20 -4.60 -56.75
N HIS A 499 -7.07 -5.12 -57.63
CA HIS A 499 -8.52 -5.11 -57.40
C HIS A 499 -8.91 -5.88 -56.13
N ASN A 500 -8.34 -7.07 -55.94
CA ASN A 500 -8.58 -7.88 -54.75
C ASN A 500 -7.99 -7.26 -53.47
N HIS A 501 -6.97 -6.41 -53.57
CA HIS A 501 -6.33 -5.79 -52.41
C HIS A 501 -6.94 -4.43 -52.01
N HIS A 502 -7.40 -3.63 -52.98
CA HIS A 502 -7.84 -2.24 -52.72
C HIS A 502 -9.34 -2.00 -52.88
N ILE A 503 -10.04 -2.79 -53.71
CA ILE A 503 -11.46 -2.56 -54.02
C ILE A 503 -12.34 -3.63 -53.38
N LYS A 504 -11.99 -4.91 -53.58
CA LYS A 504 -12.77 -6.04 -53.06
C LYS A 504 -12.97 -5.99 -51.53
N PRO A 505 -11.97 -5.65 -50.69
CA PRO A 505 -12.18 -5.60 -49.24
C PRO A 505 -13.17 -4.50 -48.84
N LEU A 506 -13.19 -3.36 -49.56
CA LEU A 506 -14.11 -2.25 -49.31
C LEU A 506 -15.55 -2.58 -49.71
N LEU A 507 -15.72 -3.42 -50.73
CA LEU A 507 -17.03 -3.98 -51.10
C LEU A 507 -17.52 -4.99 -50.06
N GLU A 508 -16.64 -5.87 -49.58
CA GLU A 508 -16.98 -6.91 -48.59
C GLU A 508 -17.39 -6.32 -47.24
N ILE A 509 -16.74 -5.24 -46.79
CA ILE A 509 -17.11 -4.55 -45.55
C ILE A 509 -18.20 -3.49 -45.75
N GLY A 510 -18.63 -3.25 -46.98
CA GLY A 510 -19.75 -2.37 -47.31
C GLY A 510 -19.46 -0.87 -47.31
N TRP A 511 -18.20 -0.44 -47.45
CA TRP A 511 -17.83 0.99 -47.61
C TRP A 511 -17.91 1.47 -49.06
N LEU A 512 -17.84 0.53 -50.02
CA LEU A 512 -18.11 0.76 -51.43
C LEU A 512 -19.28 -0.11 -51.90
N LYS A 513 -19.97 0.33 -52.95
CA LYS A 513 -21.02 -0.43 -53.62
C LYS A 513 -20.90 -0.34 -55.14
N GLN A 514 -21.41 -1.38 -55.80
CA GLN A 514 -21.44 -1.52 -57.25
C GLN A 514 -22.70 -0.86 -57.85
N THR A 515 -22.56 -0.18 -58.98
CA THR A 515 -23.71 0.35 -59.73
C THR A 515 -24.54 -0.73 -60.45
N ILE A 516 -23.92 -1.85 -60.84
CA ILE A 516 -24.61 -2.99 -61.49
C ILE A 516 -24.35 -4.30 -60.71
N PRO A 517 -24.96 -4.51 -59.53
CA PRO A 517 -24.68 -5.66 -58.66
C PRO A 517 -24.89 -7.03 -59.34
N ASN A 518 -25.90 -7.14 -60.21
CA ASN A 518 -26.25 -8.39 -60.90
C ASN A 518 -25.27 -8.77 -62.03
N LYS A 519 -24.36 -7.86 -62.42
CA LYS A 519 -23.33 -8.10 -63.45
C LYS A 519 -21.99 -7.50 -63.00
N PRO A 520 -21.33 -8.08 -61.98
CA PRO A 520 -20.13 -7.50 -61.36
C PRO A 520 -18.91 -7.40 -62.30
N ARG A 521 -18.95 -8.14 -63.43
CA ARG A 521 -17.92 -8.11 -64.49
C ARG A 521 -18.32 -7.22 -65.69
N SER A 522 -19.36 -6.41 -65.58
CA SER A 522 -19.78 -5.49 -66.65
C SER A 522 -18.66 -4.51 -67.00
N LYS A 523 -18.46 -4.23 -68.30
CA LYS A 523 -17.52 -3.20 -68.75
C LYS A 523 -17.93 -1.79 -68.29
N ASN A 524 -19.22 -1.59 -68.01
CA ASN A 524 -19.78 -0.32 -67.53
C ASN A 524 -19.91 -0.28 -66.00
N GLN A 525 -19.28 -1.22 -65.28
CA GLN A 525 -19.33 -1.28 -63.83
C GLN A 525 -18.62 -0.07 -63.21
N LYS A 526 -19.31 0.63 -62.31
CA LYS A 526 -18.76 1.72 -61.49
C LYS A 526 -18.94 1.42 -60.00
N TYR A 527 -18.19 2.13 -59.17
CA TYR A 527 -18.17 1.98 -57.71
C TYR A 527 -18.41 3.34 -57.08
N TYR A 528 -19.20 3.36 -56.01
CA TYR A 528 -19.48 4.56 -55.24
C TYR A 528 -19.42 4.26 -53.74
N THR A 529 -19.09 5.29 -52.95
CA THR A 529 -19.01 5.26 -51.49
C THR A 529 -20.40 5.16 -50.90
N THR A 530 -20.58 4.30 -49.90
CA THR A 530 -21.87 4.11 -49.20
C THR A 530 -21.98 5.06 -48.02
N ASP A 531 -23.18 5.18 -47.43
CA ASP A 531 -23.41 5.96 -46.21
C ASP A 531 -22.45 5.57 -45.07
N LEU A 532 -22.09 4.29 -44.94
CA LEU A 532 -21.08 3.83 -43.98
C LEU A 532 -19.69 4.38 -44.31
N GLY A 533 -19.31 4.37 -45.58
CA GLY A 533 -18.06 4.95 -46.06
C GLY A 533 -18.00 6.47 -45.84
N GLU A 534 -19.11 7.18 -46.03
CA GLU A 534 -19.21 8.62 -45.76
C GLU A 534 -19.10 8.95 -44.27
N LYS A 535 -19.75 8.16 -43.39
CA LYS A 535 -19.59 8.31 -41.94
C LYS A 535 -18.16 8.07 -41.49
N LEU A 536 -17.47 7.09 -42.07
CA LEU A 536 -16.05 6.87 -41.79
C LEU A 536 -15.22 8.09 -42.21
N LEU A 537 -15.47 8.64 -43.40
CA LEU A 537 -14.82 9.84 -43.89
C LEU A 537 -15.05 11.03 -42.94
N ALA A 538 -16.26 11.18 -42.40
CA ALA A 538 -16.59 12.21 -41.41
C ALA A 538 -15.84 12.03 -40.08
N ILE A 539 -15.69 10.79 -39.59
CA ILE A 539 -14.94 10.50 -38.35
C ILE A 539 -13.45 10.81 -38.53
N ILE A 540 -12.85 10.36 -39.63
CA ILE A 540 -11.41 10.53 -39.84
C ILE A 540 -11.02 11.93 -40.30
N SER A 541 -11.97 12.71 -40.85
CA SER A 541 -11.77 14.13 -41.22
C SER A 541 -11.94 15.10 -40.06
N THR A 542 -12.42 14.65 -38.89
CA THR A 542 -12.36 15.46 -37.66
C THR A 542 -10.95 15.48 -37.09
N ASP A 543 -10.05 16.24 -37.72
CA ASP A 543 -8.64 16.49 -37.35
C ASP A 543 -8.39 16.43 -35.82
N SER A 544 -7.54 15.53 -35.27
CA SER A 544 -6.07 15.63 -35.21
C SER A 544 -5.50 17.05 -35.17
N ASN A 545 -6.03 17.88 -34.29
CA ASN A 545 -5.30 18.95 -33.59
C ASN A 545 -6.23 19.53 -32.51
N SER A 546 -5.84 19.54 -31.23
CA SER A 546 -6.34 20.56 -30.29
C SER A 546 -5.71 21.93 -30.60
N GLY A 547 -5.59 22.26 -31.89
CA GLY A 547 -5.11 23.53 -32.39
C GLY A 547 -6.27 24.49 -32.47
N ILE A 548 -6.79 24.92 -31.31
CA ILE A 548 -7.66 26.08 -31.28
C ILE A 548 -6.87 27.21 -31.94
N LYS A 549 -7.34 27.72 -33.08
CA LYS A 549 -6.61 28.73 -33.84
C LYS A 549 -6.56 30.02 -33.03
N ARG A 550 -5.40 30.30 -32.42
CA ARG A 550 -5.18 31.50 -31.64
C ARG A 550 -4.95 32.72 -32.54
N ILE A 551 -5.55 33.83 -32.16
CA ILE A 551 -5.38 35.14 -32.79
C ILE A 551 -4.45 35.95 -31.88
N PRO A 552 -3.36 36.55 -32.41
CA PRO A 552 -2.51 37.45 -31.64
C PRO A 552 -3.31 38.62 -31.08
N VAL A 553 -3.03 39.01 -29.82
CA VAL A 553 -3.72 40.11 -29.15
C VAL A 553 -2.75 41.16 -28.63
N ALA A 554 -3.16 42.42 -28.64
CA ALA A 554 -2.40 43.50 -28.01
C ALA A 554 -2.57 43.43 -26.48
N SER A 555 -1.60 42.84 -25.80
CA SER A 555 -1.51 42.78 -24.33
C SER A 555 -0.05 42.68 -23.90
N SER A 556 0.28 43.23 -22.72
CA SER A 556 1.62 43.11 -22.13
C SER A 556 1.95 41.68 -21.67
N ASN A 557 0.94 40.84 -21.41
CA ASN A 557 1.13 39.51 -20.81
C ASN A 557 0.61 38.36 -21.70
N ILE A 558 -0.46 38.59 -22.48
CA ILE A 558 -1.08 37.59 -23.34
C ILE A 558 -0.57 37.77 -24.77
N ALA A 559 -0.06 36.71 -25.37
CA ALA A 559 0.46 36.70 -26.74
C ALA A 559 -0.65 36.43 -27.77
N SER A 560 -1.48 35.40 -27.53
CA SER A 560 -2.55 35.02 -28.45
C SER A 560 -3.69 34.32 -27.71
N VAL A 561 -4.91 34.42 -28.25
CA VAL A 561 -6.14 33.85 -27.67
C VAL A 561 -6.91 33.10 -28.75
N GLY A 562 -7.36 31.88 -28.45
CA GLY A 562 -8.21 31.09 -29.31
C GLY A 562 -9.44 30.59 -28.56
N TYR A 563 -10.55 30.36 -29.25
CA TYR A 563 -11.77 29.84 -28.63
C TYR A 563 -12.47 28.81 -29.52
N ASP A 564 -12.89 27.70 -28.91
CA ASP A 564 -13.73 26.67 -29.53
C ASP A 564 -15.14 26.78 -28.96
N ALA A 565 -16.09 27.25 -29.78
CA ALA A 565 -17.47 27.45 -29.37
C ALA A 565 -18.24 26.14 -29.15
N VAL A 566 -17.82 25.04 -29.79
CA VAL A 566 -18.46 23.72 -29.66
C VAL A 566 -18.01 23.07 -28.36
N LYS A 567 -16.71 23.15 -28.05
CA LYS A 567 -16.13 22.59 -26.82
C LYS A 567 -16.22 23.53 -25.62
N MET A 568 -16.58 24.79 -25.81
CA MET A 568 -16.51 25.87 -24.81
C MET A 568 -15.12 25.99 -24.16
N ILE A 569 -14.08 25.83 -24.97
CA ILE A 569 -12.69 25.88 -24.51
C ILE A 569 -12.07 27.21 -24.96
N LEU A 570 -11.57 27.96 -24.01
CA LEU A 570 -10.76 29.15 -24.23
C LEU A 570 -9.27 28.80 -24.06
N GLU A 571 -8.48 29.03 -25.09
CA GLU A 571 -7.04 28.82 -25.06
C GLU A 571 -6.29 30.15 -25.03
N ILE A 572 -5.34 30.28 -24.09
CA ILE A 572 -4.56 31.50 -23.87
C ILE A 572 -3.08 31.14 -23.89
N GLU A 573 -2.33 31.78 -24.78
CA GLU A 573 -0.87 31.74 -24.84
C GLU A 573 -0.28 33.00 -24.23
N PHE A 574 0.66 32.85 -23.30
CA PHE A 574 1.39 33.95 -22.68
C PHE A 574 2.69 34.24 -23.40
N HIS A 575 3.20 35.47 -23.32
CA HIS A 575 4.48 35.85 -23.96
C HIS A 575 5.68 35.03 -23.48
N HIS A 576 5.61 34.43 -22.29
CA HIS A 576 6.64 33.52 -21.77
C HIS A 576 6.46 32.06 -22.24
N GLY A 577 5.60 31.81 -23.23
CA GLY A 577 5.47 30.54 -23.95
C GLY A 577 4.54 29.49 -23.32
N ALA A 578 3.94 29.77 -22.16
CA ALA A 578 2.97 28.85 -21.56
C ALA A 578 1.61 28.95 -22.25
N VAL A 579 0.95 27.81 -22.45
CA VAL A 579 -0.39 27.73 -23.02
C VAL A 579 -1.33 27.04 -22.05
N TYR A 580 -2.49 27.65 -21.83
CA TYR A 580 -3.53 27.15 -20.94
C TYR A 580 -4.85 27.04 -21.67
N GLN A 581 -5.56 25.95 -21.44
CA GLN A 581 -6.94 25.75 -21.88
C GLN A 581 -7.87 25.84 -20.67
N TYR A 582 -8.83 26.76 -20.74
CA TYR A 582 -9.89 26.95 -19.76
C TYR A 582 -11.16 26.30 -20.32
N VAL A 583 -11.77 25.41 -19.53
CA VAL A 583 -12.98 24.67 -19.91
C VAL A 583 -14.24 25.36 -19.38
N ASP A 584 -15.38 25.06 -19.99
CA ASP A 584 -16.70 25.60 -19.63
C ASP A 584 -16.78 27.13 -19.70
N VAL A 585 -16.00 27.76 -20.58
CA VAL A 585 -16.01 29.22 -20.78
C VAL A 585 -17.11 29.58 -21.78
N PRO A 586 -18.15 30.35 -21.41
CA PRO A 586 -19.19 30.75 -22.35
C PRO A 586 -18.64 31.67 -23.46
N GLN A 587 -19.20 31.57 -24.67
CA GLN A 587 -18.77 32.39 -25.81
C GLN A 587 -18.78 33.90 -25.53
N LYS A 588 -19.76 34.36 -24.73
CA LYS A 588 -19.85 35.75 -24.29
C LYS A 588 -18.58 36.24 -23.56
N VAL A 589 -17.98 35.38 -22.74
CA VAL A 589 -16.76 35.73 -21.98
C VAL A 589 -15.55 35.84 -22.90
N TYR A 590 -15.46 35.01 -23.94
CA TYR A 590 -14.45 35.15 -24.99
C TYR A 590 -14.63 36.48 -25.76
N GLU A 591 -15.85 36.82 -26.15
CA GLU A 591 -16.15 38.08 -26.85
C GLU A 591 -15.81 39.31 -26.00
N GLU A 592 -16.13 39.27 -24.70
CA GLU A 592 -15.77 40.32 -23.73
C GLU A 592 -14.24 40.44 -23.57
N LEU A 593 -13.51 39.33 -23.48
CA LEU A 593 -12.05 39.33 -23.45
C LEU A 593 -11.47 39.95 -24.73
N MET A 594 -11.99 39.58 -25.91
CA MET A 594 -11.48 40.10 -27.19
C MET A 594 -11.76 41.60 -27.37
N ASN A 595 -12.89 42.09 -26.87
CA ASN A 595 -13.27 43.50 -26.94
C ASN A 595 -12.69 44.36 -25.80
N SER A 596 -12.14 43.75 -24.75
CA SER A 596 -11.56 44.48 -23.62
C SER A 596 -10.34 45.31 -24.04
N ALA A 597 -10.29 46.57 -23.62
CA ALA A 597 -9.15 47.47 -23.76
C ALA A 597 -7.94 47.02 -22.92
N ALA A 598 -8.17 46.23 -21.87
CA ALA A 598 -7.14 45.73 -20.94
C ALA A 598 -7.27 44.22 -20.74
N LYS A 599 -6.92 43.45 -21.78
CA LYS A 599 -7.09 41.98 -21.85
C LYS A 599 -6.43 41.23 -20.69
N GLY A 600 -5.27 41.67 -20.23
CA GLY A 600 -4.58 41.06 -19.09
C GLY A 600 -5.33 41.21 -17.76
N SER A 601 -5.89 42.40 -17.51
CA SER A 601 -6.69 42.67 -16.30
C SER A 601 -8.04 41.94 -16.35
N TYR A 602 -8.70 41.91 -17.51
CA TYR A 602 -9.94 41.14 -17.69
C TYR A 602 -9.69 39.65 -17.44
N PHE A 603 -8.64 39.07 -18.01
CA PHE A 603 -8.26 37.69 -17.77
C PHE A 603 -8.05 37.38 -16.27
N MET A 604 -7.35 38.25 -15.53
CA MET A 604 -7.10 38.03 -14.10
C MET A 604 -8.37 38.06 -13.24
N ASN A 605 -9.32 38.95 -13.56
CA ASN A 605 -10.53 39.17 -12.75
C ASN A 605 -11.67 38.24 -13.14
N GLU A 606 -11.85 37.99 -14.44
CA GLU A 606 -13.03 37.32 -14.97
C GLU A 606 -12.77 35.88 -15.41
N ILE A 607 -11.51 35.46 -15.61
CA ILE A 607 -11.19 34.12 -16.15
C ILE A 607 -10.36 33.29 -15.17
N LYS A 608 -9.18 33.76 -14.78
CA LYS A 608 -8.14 32.95 -14.10
C LYS A 608 -8.61 32.20 -12.83
N LYS A 609 -9.53 32.78 -12.07
CA LYS A 609 -10.06 32.20 -10.82
C LYS A 609 -11.49 31.68 -10.94
N LYS A 610 -12.13 31.81 -12.10
CA LYS A 610 -13.54 31.46 -12.31
C LYS A 610 -13.74 30.18 -13.13
N TYR A 611 -12.74 29.78 -13.92
CA TYR A 611 -12.81 28.59 -14.78
C TYR A 611 -11.69 27.60 -14.49
N ASN A 612 -12.02 26.32 -14.55
CA ASN A 612 -11.03 25.24 -14.46
C ASN A 612 -10.14 25.25 -15.69
N TYR A 613 -8.86 24.91 -15.51
CA TYR A 613 -7.90 24.94 -16.61
C TYR A 613 -6.91 23.77 -16.58
N THR A 614 -6.35 23.48 -17.74
CA THR A 614 -5.21 22.56 -17.92
C THR A 614 -4.10 23.28 -18.67
N LYS A 615 -2.86 23.10 -18.23
CA LYS A 615 -1.69 23.62 -18.94
C LYS A 615 -1.32 22.65 -20.07
N THR A 616 -1.32 23.13 -21.31
CA THR A 616 -1.07 22.31 -22.51
C THR A 616 0.32 22.50 -23.11
N LYS A 617 1.02 23.58 -22.74
CA LYS A 617 2.42 23.83 -23.12
C LYS A 617 3.15 24.64 -22.05
#